data_AF-A0A7Y2E9T7-F1
#
_entry.id   AF-A0A7Y2E9T7-F1
#
_cell.length_a   1.000
_cell.length_b   1.000
_cell.length_c   1.000
_cell.angle_alpha   90.00
_cell.angle_beta   90.00
_cell.angle_gamma   90.00
#
_symmetry.space_group_name_H-M   'P 1'
#
loop_
_entity.id
_entity.type
_entity.pdbx_description
1 polymer ?
#
loop_
_entity_poly.entity_id
_entity_poly.type
_entity_poly.pdbx_seq_one_letter_code
_entity_poly.pdbx_strand_id
1 'polypeptide(L)' 'MQTQQLSHRYGSHQALRSLSLTIESGEIYGILGPNGGGKTTLFRILSTMMRASEGDAWVMGNHVGQ' A
#
# COMPACT_ATOMS: atom_id res chain seq x y z
N MET A 1 -3.27 9.00 6.06
CA MET A 1 -3.29 7.80 5.19
C MET A 1 -3.19 6.58 6.09
N GLN A 2 -3.94 5.51 5.81
CA GLN A 2 -3.90 4.31 6.62
C GLN A 2 -3.87 3.05 5.74
N THR A 3 -3.14 2.03 6.15
CA THR A 3 -3.23 0.68 5.60
C THR A 3 -3.39 -0.33 6.73
N GLN A 4 -4.14 -1.40 6.49
CA GLN A 4 -4.33 -2.49 7.43
C GLN A 4 -4.05 -3.82 6.74
N GLN A 5 -2.96 -4.47 7.16
CA GLN A 5 -2.51 -5.77 6.64
C GLN A 5 -2.44 -5.84 5.11
N LEU A 6 -2.14 -4.70 4.47
CA LEU A 6 -2.19 -4.56 3.02
C LEU A 6 -1.19 -5.51 2.36
N SER A 7 -1.71 -6.39 1.51
CA SER A 7 -0.93 -7.44 0.86
C SER A 7 -1.22 -7.48 -0.63
N HIS A 8 -0.19 -7.80 -1.41
CA HIS A 8 -0.33 -7.98 -2.84
C HIS A 8 0.71 -8.94 -3.38
N ARG A 9 0.28 -9.80 -4.31
CA ARG A 9 1.09 -10.85 -4.91
C ARG A 9 0.96 -10.84 -6.43
N TYR A 10 2.09 -10.99 -7.12
CA TYR A 10 2.13 -11.28 -8.55
C TYR A 10 2.53 -12.75 -8.73
N GLY A 11 1.57 -13.61 -9.07
CA GLY A 11 1.83 -15.05 -9.17
C GLY A 11 2.34 -15.62 -7.84
N SER A 12 3.59 -16.10 -7.80
CA SER A 12 4.24 -16.57 -6.57
C SER A 12 4.98 -15.47 -5.80
N HIS A 13 5.27 -14.32 -6.43
CA HIS A 13 6.08 -13.26 -5.84
C HIS A 13 5.23 -12.33 -4.95
N GLN A 14 5.59 -12.25 -3.66
CA GLN A 14 4.90 -11.40 -2.70
C GLN A 14 5.50 -9.99 -2.66
N ALA A 15 4.87 -9.04 -3.34
CA ALA A 15 5.33 -7.66 -3.42
C ALA A 15 5.03 -6.86 -2.15
N LEU A 16 3.89 -7.11 -1.49
CA LEU A 16 3.54 -6.55 -0.18
C LEU A 16 3.10 -7.68 0.75
N ARG A 17 3.57 -7.65 1.99
CA ARG A 17 3.29 -8.67 3.01
C ARG A 17 2.76 -7.98 4.27
N SER A 18 1.44 -7.98 4.42
CA SER A 18 0.72 -7.56 5.63
C SER A 18 1.15 -6.18 6.15
N LEU A 19 1.25 -5.19 5.25
CA LEU A 19 1.69 -3.84 5.60
C LEU A 19 0.59 -3.08 6.35
N SER A 20 0.85 -2.75 7.61
CA SER A 20 0.04 -1.83 8.40
C SER A 20 0.83 -0.55 8.68
N LEU A 21 0.33 0.58 8.20
CA LEU A 21 0.97 1.87 8.30
C LEU A 21 -0.10 2.94 8.54
N THR A 22 0.19 3.88 9.44
CA THR A 22 -0.62 5.08 9.62
C THR A 22 0.29 6.28 9.45
N ILE A 23 -0.14 7.23 8.61
CA ILE A 23 0.50 8.52 8.40
C ILE A 23 -0.53 9.58 8.73
N GLU A 24 -0.24 10.39 9.73
CA GLU A 24 -1.11 11.46 10.20
C GLU A 24 -1.07 12.67 9.25
N SER A 25 -2.08 13.51 9.36
CA SER A 25 -2.13 14.75 8.59
C SER A 25 -0.94 15.65 8.94
N GLY A 26 -0.25 16.16 7.92
CA GLY A 26 0.93 17.02 8.07
C GLY A 26 2.26 16.27 8.19
N GLU A 27 2.25 14.94 8.26
CA GLU A 27 3.48 14.16 8.26
C GLU A 27 4.02 13.90 6.85
N ILE A 28 5.35 13.86 6.72
CA ILE A 28 6.05 13.50 5.48
C ILE A 28 6.84 12.22 5.74
N TYR A 29 6.57 11.18 4.94
CA TYR A 29 7.29 9.90 5.01
C TYR A 29 8.02 9.61 3.70
N GLY A 30 9.23 9.07 3.81
CA GLY A 30 9.98 8.50 2.70
C GLY A 30 9.84 6.98 2.67
N ILE A 31 9.48 6.42 1.51
CA ILE A 31 9.49 4.96 1.31
C ILE A 31 10.80 4.56 0.63
N LEU A 32 11.65 3.84 1.37
CA LEU A 32 12.97 3.40 0.94
C LEU A 32 13.04 1.87 0.83
N GLY A 33 13.90 1.37 -0.05
CA GLY A 33 14.14 -0.07 -0.21
C GLY A 33 14.68 -0.41 -1.59
N PRO A 34 15.15 -1.66 -1.80
CA PRO A 34 15.73 -2.10 -3.07
C PRO A 34 14.69 -2.14 -4.20
N ASN A 35 15.17 -2.22 -5.45
CA ASN A 35 14.31 -2.49 -6.60
C ASN A 35 13.57 -3.81 -6.41
N GLY A 36 12.28 -3.84 -6.75
CA GLY A 36 11.41 -4.99 -6.48
C GLY A 36 10.86 -5.07 -5.04
N GLY A 37 11.27 -4.20 -4.11
CA GLY A 37 10.78 -4.20 -2.72
C GLY A 37 9.33 -3.73 -2.50
N GLY A 38 8.48 -3.72 -3.52
CA GLY A 38 7.05 -3.42 -3.37
C GLY A 38 6.65 -1.94 -3.38
N LYS A 39 7.59 -0.98 -3.43
CA LYS A 39 7.31 0.46 -3.38
C LYS A 39 6.31 0.93 -4.46
N THR A 40 6.58 0.61 -5.73
CA THR A 40 5.68 0.96 -6.84
C THR A 40 4.32 0.26 -6.72
N THR A 41 4.29 -0.97 -6.23
CA THR A 41 3.03 -1.70 -5.95
C THR A 41 2.20 -0.98 -4.89
N LEU A 42 2.82 -0.57 -3.79
CA LEU A 42 2.16 0.21 -2.73
C LEU A 42 1.55 1.49 -3.29
N PHE A 43 2.33 2.29 -4.04
CA PHE A 43 1.83 3.52 -4.64
C PHE A 43 0.69 3.27 -5.62
N ARG A 44 0.78 2.24 -6.47
CA ARG A 44 -0.30 1.89 -7.40
C ARG A 44 -1.59 1.52 -6.68
N ILE A 45 -1.50 0.83 -5.55
CA ILE A 45 -2.67 0.51 -4.75
C ILE A 45 -3.25 1.80 -4.17
N LEU A 46 -2.45 2.57 -3.44
CA LEU A 46 -2.89 3.82 -2.80
C LEU A 46 -3.47 4.84 -3.79
N SER A 47 -2.98 4.86 -5.02
CA SER A 47 -3.46 5.73 -6.10
C SER A 47 -4.58 5.12 -6.94
N THR A 48 -5.26 4.09 -6.43
CA THR A 48 -6.38 3.36 -7.08
C THR A 48 -6.08 2.78 -8.47
N MET A 49 -4.80 2.68 -8.86
CA MET A 49 -4.37 2.07 -10.12
C MET A 49 -4.33 0.54 -10.06
N MET A 50 -4.46 -0.04 -8.87
CA MET A 50 -4.36 -1.46 -8.61
C MET A 50 -5.15 -1.84 -7.37
N ARG A 51 -5.81 -3.00 -7.39
CA ARG A 51 -6.42 -3.56 -6.18
C ARG A 51 -5.41 -4.36 -5.37
N ALA A 52 -5.48 -4.22 -4.05
CA ALA A 52 -4.78 -5.12 -3.15
C ALA A 52 -5.31 -6.54 -3.32
N SER A 53 -4.47 -7.55 -3.03
CA SER A 53 -4.94 -8.94 -3.00
C SER A 53 -5.70 -9.23 -1.69
N GLU A 54 -5.23 -8.65 -0.58
CA GLU A 54 -5.81 -8.77 0.75
C GLU A 54 -5.56 -7.49 1.55
N GLY A 55 -6.37 -7.26 2.58
CA GLY A 55 -6.30 -6.08 3.44
C GLY A 55 -6.85 -4.81 2.78
N ASP A 56 -6.73 -3.70 3.52
CA ASP A 56 -7.41 -2.45 3.21
C ASP A 56 -6.49 -1.24 3.26
N ALA A 57 -6.86 -0.20 2.51
CA ALA A 57 -6.16 1.08 2.52
C ALA A 57 -7.14 2.26 2.42
N TRP A 58 -6.76 3.37 3.06
CA TRP A 58 -7.48 4.61 3.06
C TRP A 58 -6.57 5.80 2.76
N VAL A 59 -7.01 6.67 1.85
CA VAL A 59 -6.35 7.93 1.51
C VAL A 59 -7.32 9.06 1.80
N MET A 60 -6.89 10.02 2.63
CA MET A 60 -7.72 11.13 3.11
C MET A 60 -9.08 10.67 3.68
N GLY A 61 -9.09 9.54 4.41
CA GLY A 61 -10.30 8.95 5.00
C GLY A 61 -11.16 8.13 4.03
N ASN A 62 -10.88 8.15 2.72
CA ASN A 62 -11.64 7.39 1.73
C ASN A 62 -11.01 6.03 1.49
N HIS A 63 -11.84 4.98 1.44
CA HIS A 63 -11.38 3.63 1.13
C HIS A 63 -10.93 3.54 -0.34
N VAL A 64 -9.80 2.89 -0.56
CA VAL A 64 -9.16 2.78 -1.87
C VAL A 64 -9.76 1.61 -2.65
N GLY A 65 -10.24 1.87 -3.87
CA GLY A 65 -10.68 0.83 -4.80
C GLY A 65 -12.16 0.46 -4.74
N GLN A 66 -12.98 1.27 -4.07
CA GLN A 66 -14.42 1.33 -4.30
C GLN A 66 -14.73 1.93 -5.67
#